data_AF-A0AA38XLX0-F1
#
_entry.id   AF-A0AA38XLX0-F1
#
_cell.length_a   1.000
_cell.length_b   1.000
_cell.length_c   1.000
_cell.angle_alpha   90.00
_cell.angle_beta   90.00
_cell.angle_gamma   90.00
#
_symmetry.space_group_name_H-M   'P 1'
#
loop_
_entity.id
_entity.type
_entity.pdbx_description
1 polymer ?
#
loop_
_entity_poly.entity_id
_entity_poly.type
_entity_poly.pdbx_seq_one_letter_code
_entity_poly.pdbx_strand_id
1 'polypeptide(L)'
;MYCATDCSLSLSEKASCSSFQLRSTLNNTIPDHGTMISIFEDHAYHLLFGKPELACFIFGVTTHLILFRQGEWDLSTVRLCCSYLGLFLVTLLGSFYVNVRDDGPTFLSSIIAGANACSLAIAHFLGVFGSMSIYRLFFHRLSSFPGPFWGRLTGFYMSHLTRRRWHRFEETQRLHQKYGDFVRVGPQSLSITHPDATRALYAANTICSKGPFYDMTQPRETIFMTRSKKFHSKHRKDWDRAFSANALRDYEPHVTAYAQKLVDTIGSHVGNPLDVTRWFNFFSFDLMGELAFGESFGRLDAGQENTYMTVFHELMNLIGLLGSVPWLMHLVSKIPTTTGKEFQIYSRGLVEKRRKMPKDRRDIFSYLLDAYEKEPIKTEQLTETLYGDCDTIVVAGSDNTASSLAGVFYFLAKHPDHVEKLRAEFKTLPEGSSRFDARKLKDLPHLNAVINESARLLPAIASGVPRYTPVEGLRIGDKWIPGHVNVQVPSYTMFRGLAPEPKV
;
A
#
# COMPACT_ATOMS: atom_id res chain seq x y z
N MET A 1 -66.67 -3.80 -18.14
CA MET A 1 -68.12 -3.95 -18.43
C MET A 1 -68.75 -2.60 -18.11
N TYR A 2 -69.16 -1.91 -19.16
CA TYR A 2 -69.83 -0.60 -19.14
C TYR A 2 -71.11 -0.67 -18.30
N CYS A 3 -71.44 0.38 -17.55
CA CYS A 3 -72.78 0.98 -17.60
C CYS A 3 -72.80 2.32 -16.87
N ALA A 4 -73.01 3.37 -17.67
CA ALA A 4 -73.56 4.65 -17.26
C ALA A 4 -75.08 4.59 -17.28
N THR A 5 -75.76 5.41 -16.47
CA THR A 5 -77.03 6.15 -16.70
C THR A 5 -77.53 6.68 -15.35
N ASP A 6 -77.48 7.99 -15.10
CA ASP A 6 -78.49 9.03 -15.41
C ASP A 6 -79.85 8.81 -14.73
N CYS A 7 -80.19 9.71 -13.79
CA CYS A 7 -81.53 10.30 -13.74
C CYS A 7 -81.54 11.63 -12.97
N SER A 8 -82.24 12.58 -13.56
CA SER A 8 -82.33 14.00 -13.25
C SER A 8 -83.68 14.35 -12.58
N LEU A 9 -83.78 15.60 -12.11
CA LEU A 9 -84.98 16.35 -11.66
C LEU A 9 -85.35 16.13 -10.17
N SER A 10 -85.71 17.14 -9.37
CA SER A 10 -86.39 18.40 -9.70
C SER A 10 -86.07 19.53 -8.70
N LEU A 11 -86.30 20.75 -9.19
CA LEU A 11 -86.19 22.04 -8.53
C LEU A 11 -87.29 22.32 -7.49
N SER A 12 -86.96 23.25 -6.60
CA SER A 12 -87.84 24.27 -6.00
C SER A 12 -88.69 23.85 -4.80
N GLU A 13 -88.26 24.27 -3.60
CA GLU A 13 -89.04 25.25 -2.84
C GLU A 13 -88.24 25.89 -1.67
N LYS A 14 -88.45 27.22 -1.53
CA LYS A 14 -88.29 28.06 -0.33
C LYS A 14 -86.91 28.61 0.01
N ALA A 15 -86.64 29.73 -0.66
CA ALA A 15 -85.88 30.87 -0.15
C ALA A 15 -86.70 31.69 0.88
N SER A 16 -86.00 32.63 1.54
CA SER A 16 -86.39 33.50 2.66
C SER A 16 -86.26 32.82 4.04
N CYS A 17 -85.57 33.35 5.04
CA CYS A 17 -85.05 34.69 5.27
C CYS A 17 -83.97 34.61 6.37
N SER A 18 -82.76 35.11 6.11
CA SER A 18 -81.81 35.73 7.08
C SER A 18 -80.40 35.79 6.48
N SER A 19 -80.30 36.60 5.42
CA SER A 19 -79.05 37.19 4.95
C SER A 19 -78.66 38.32 5.89
N PHE A 20 -77.83 38.06 6.91
CA PHE A 20 -76.81 38.99 7.42
C PHE A 20 -76.02 38.29 8.53
N GLN A 21 -74.69 38.39 8.49
CA GLN A 21 -73.72 37.86 9.47
C GLN A 21 -73.43 36.35 9.42
N LEU A 22 -72.68 35.89 8.40
CA LEU A 22 -71.70 34.77 8.51
C LEU A 22 -70.96 34.55 7.18
N ARG A 23 -70.48 35.63 6.56
CA ARG A 23 -69.69 35.58 5.30
C ARG A 23 -68.38 36.37 5.41
N SER A 24 -67.70 36.27 6.57
CA SER A 24 -66.39 36.93 6.77
C SER A 24 -65.36 36.13 7.58
N THR A 25 -65.55 34.82 7.81
CA THR A 25 -64.66 34.10 8.76
C THR A 25 -64.26 32.67 8.38
N LEU A 26 -64.36 32.27 7.10
CA LEU A 26 -63.91 30.95 6.65
C LEU A 26 -63.26 30.99 5.27
N ASN A 27 -62.21 31.80 5.10
CA ASN A 27 -61.35 31.72 3.91
C ASN A 27 -59.85 31.95 4.17
N ASN A 28 -59.40 31.89 5.43
CA ASN A 28 -57.99 32.10 5.78
C ASN A 28 -57.48 30.95 6.66
N THR A 29 -57.25 29.76 6.08
CA THR A 29 -56.34 28.74 6.65
C THR A 29 -56.14 27.57 5.69
N ILE A 30 -55.61 27.83 4.50
CA ILE A 30 -54.78 26.85 3.77
C ILE A 30 -53.69 27.69 3.10
N PRO A 31 -52.39 27.54 3.44
CA PRO A 31 -51.33 28.23 2.72
C PRO A 31 -51.32 27.74 1.28
N ASP A 32 -51.34 28.68 0.35
CA ASP A 32 -51.25 28.42 -1.08
C ASP A 32 -49.98 27.59 -1.36
N HIS A 33 -50.08 26.56 -2.21
CA HIS A 33 -48.97 25.65 -2.52
C HIS A 33 -47.76 26.40 -3.08
N GLY A 34 -47.97 27.56 -3.70
CA GLY A 34 -46.92 28.47 -4.16
C GLY A 34 -46.19 29.24 -3.04
N THR A 35 -46.85 29.55 -1.92
CA THR A 35 -46.25 30.31 -0.80
C THR A 35 -45.36 29.44 0.08
N MET A 36 -45.69 28.14 0.23
CA MET A 36 -44.76 27.22 0.91
C MET A 36 -43.49 26.97 0.07
N ILE A 37 -43.60 26.81 -1.25
CA ILE A 37 -42.43 26.65 -2.12
C ILE A 37 -41.57 27.92 -2.11
N SER A 38 -42.17 29.11 -2.18
CA SER A 38 -41.40 30.37 -2.12
C SER A 38 -40.72 30.61 -0.77
N ILE A 39 -41.35 30.23 0.36
CA ILE A 39 -40.74 30.36 1.69
C ILE A 39 -39.58 29.36 1.88
N PHE A 40 -39.69 28.15 1.32
CA PHE A 40 -38.61 27.17 1.31
C PHE A 40 -37.46 27.58 0.38
N GLU A 41 -37.75 28.17 -0.77
CA GLU A 41 -36.75 28.74 -1.69
C GLU A 41 -36.02 29.94 -1.07
N ASP A 42 -36.75 30.86 -0.42
CA ASP A 42 -36.18 32.06 0.19
C ASP A 42 -35.36 31.74 1.46
N HIS A 43 -35.79 30.76 2.27
CA HIS A 43 -34.99 30.26 3.39
C HIS A 43 -33.75 29.49 2.93
N ALA A 44 -33.85 28.64 1.90
CA ALA A 44 -32.68 27.95 1.35
C ALA A 44 -31.69 28.96 0.74
N TYR A 45 -32.19 30.00 0.09
CA TYR A 45 -31.39 31.10 -0.45
C TYR A 45 -30.68 31.86 0.68
N HIS A 46 -31.37 32.32 1.71
CA HIS A 46 -30.75 33.02 2.85
C HIS A 46 -29.79 32.13 3.67
N LEU A 47 -30.05 30.82 3.79
CA LEU A 47 -29.18 29.89 4.51
C LEU A 47 -27.88 29.57 3.75
N LEU A 48 -27.93 29.49 2.41
CA LEU A 48 -26.78 29.19 1.55
C LEU A 48 -25.98 30.45 1.15
N PHE A 49 -26.66 31.57 0.90
CA PHE A 49 -26.03 32.83 0.48
C PHE A 49 -25.74 33.79 1.64
N GLY A 50 -26.39 33.62 2.80
CA GLY A 50 -26.12 34.41 4.02
C GLY A 50 -24.98 33.87 4.88
N LYS A 51 -24.51 32.64 4.64
CA LYS A 51 -23.42 31.97 5.37
C LYS A 51 -22.56 31.13 4.41
N PRO A 52 -21.60 31.73 3.69
CA PRO A 52 -20.84 31.04 2.65
C PRO A 52 -20.03 29.85 3.20
N GLU A 53 -19.63 29.87 4.48
CA GLU A 53 -18.98 28.74 5.14
C GLU A 53 -19.88 27.51 5.23
N LEU A 54 -21.18 27.69 5.52
CA LEU A 54 -22.12 26.58 5.61
C LEU A 54 -22.32 25.93 4.23
N ALA A 55 -22.42 26.75 3.18
CA ALA A 55 -22.49 26.25 1.81
C ALA A 55 -21.22 25.45 1.43
N CYS A 56 -20.02 25.97 1.74
CA CYS A 56 -18.77 25.26 1.54
C CYS A 56 -18.69 23.96 2.33
N PHE A 57 -19.17 23.94 3.58
CA PHE A 57 -19.24 22.72 4.38
C PHE A 57 -20.16 21.66 3.75
N ILE A 58 -21.37 22.04 3.33
CA ILE A 58 -22.33 21.13 2.66
C ILE A 58 -21.75 20.62 1.33
N PHE A 59 -21.07 21.49 0.57
CA PHE A 59 -20.38 21.11 -0.65
C PHE A 59 -19.24 20.11 -0.36
N GLY A 60 -18.49 20.28 0.73
CA GLY A 60 -17.49 19.32 1.20
C GLY A 60 -18.09 17.96 1.54
N VAL A 61 -19.21 17.93 2.27
CA VAL A 61 -19.95 16.69 2.56
C VAL A 61 -20.39 16.00 1.27
N THR A 62 -20.96 16.75 0.33
CA THR A 62 -21.43 16.23 -0.97
C THR A 62 -20.27 15.70 -1.82
N THR A 63 -19.15 16.41 -1.84
CA THR A 63 -17.90 16.03 -2.50
C THR A 63 -17.41 14.68 -1.98
N HIS A 64 -17.41 14.47 -0.66
CA HIS A 64 -17.06 13.17 -0.08
C HIS A 64 -18.02 12.05 -0.54
N LEU A 65 -19.33 12.27 -0.43
CA LEU A 65 -20.35 11.24 -0.70
C LEU A 65 -20.43 10.83 -2.18
N ILE A 66 -20.23 11.78 -3.09
CA ILE A 66 -20.35 11.56 -4.54
C ILE A 66 -19.01 11.19 -5.16
N LEU A 67 -17.92 11.91 -4.82
CA LEU A 67 -16.61 11.72 -5.46
C LEU A 67 -15.71 10.79 -4.65
N PHE A 68 -15.29 11.20 -3.45
CA PHE A 68 -14.22 10.47 -2.73
C PHE A 68 -14.63 9.09 -2.21
N ARG A 69 -15.93 8.79 -2.15
CA ARG A 69 -16.43 7.46 -1.84
C ARG A 69 -16.28 6.47 -2.99
N GLN A 70 -16.17 6.94 -4.23
CA GLN A 70 -16.18 6.12 -5.44
C GLN A 70 -14.76 6.00 -6.02
N GLY A 71 -14.32 4.76 -6.30
CA GLY A 71 -13.05 4.50 -6.98
C GLY A 71 -11.79 4.68 -6.12
N GLU A 72 -10.63 4.66 -6.80
CA GLU A 72 -9.31 4.82 -6.22
C GLU A 72 -8.73 6.18 -6.63
N TRP A 73 -8.23 6.96 -5.66
CA TRP A 73 -7.78 8.34 -5.89
C TRP A 73 -6.28 8.53 -5.70
N ASP A 74 -5.54 7.49 -5.28
CA ASP A 74 -4.13 7.56 -4.90
C ASP A 74 -3.24 8.14 -6.01
N LEU A 75 -3.42 7.70 -7.27
CA LEU A 75 -2.68 8.20 -8.43
C LEU A 75 -3.07 9.63 -8.84
N SER A 76 -4.27 10.08 -8.46
CA SER A 76 -4.76 11.42 -8.77
C SER A 76 -4.41 12.45 -7.70
N THR A 77 -3.76 12.05 -6.60
CA THR A 77 -3.43 12.91 -5.45
C THR A 77 -2.78 14.22 -5.85
N VAL A 78 -1.74 14.19 -6.68
CA VAL A 78 -1.03 15.41 -7.10
C VAL A 78 -1.96 16.36 -7.87
N ARG A 79 -2.79 15.81 -8.77
CA ARG A 79 -3.78 16.61 -9.51
C ARG A 79 -4.81 17.21 -8.57
N LEU A 80 -5.30 16.44 -7.60
CA LEU A 80 -6.25 16.91 -6.59
C LEU A 80 -5.64 18.06 -5.77
N CYS A 81 -4.40 17.92 -5.28
CA CYS A 81 -3.70 18.99 -4.56
C CYS A 81 -3.57 20.27 -5.41
N CYS A 82 -3.16 20.14 -6.68
CA CYS A 82 -3.09 21.28 -7.59
C CYS A 82 -4.45 21.92 -7.85
N SER A 83 -5.51 21.12 -8.02
CA SER A 83 -6.88 21.63 -8.20
C SER A 83 -7.38 22.39 -6.97
N TYR A 84 -7.13 21.87 -5.76
CA TYR A 84 -7.49 22.56 -4.51
C TYR A 84 -6.68 23.84 -4.32
N LEU A 85 -5.40 23.84 -4.66
CA LEU A 85 -4.56 25.06 -4.62
C LEU A 85 -5.06 26.09 -5.63
N GLY A 86 -5.40 25.68 -6.85
CA GLY A 86 -5.98 26.55 -7.87
C GLY A 86 -7.31 27.16 -7.41
N LEU A 87 -8.20 26.34 -6.85
CA LEU A 87 -9.48 26.82 -6.30
C LEU A 87 -9.26 27.83 -5.17
N PHE A 88 -8.32 27.55 -4.25
CA PHE A 88 -7.97 28.48 -3.19
C PHE A 88 -7.45 29.82 -3.73
N LEU A 89 -6.59 29.81 -4.75
CA LEU A 89 -6.08 31.02 -5.38
C LEU A 89 -7.19 31.81 -6.10
N VAL A 90 -8.12 31.14 -6.76
CA VAL A 90 -9.28 31.79 -7.39
C VAL A 90 -10.18 32.44 -6.33
N THR A 91 -10.45 31.75 -5.22
CA THR A 91 -11.22 32.31 -4.10
C THR A 91 -10.50 33.50 -3.45
N LEU A 92 -9.17 33.41 -3.29
CA LEU A 92 -8.34 34.50 -2.76
C LEU A 92 -8.39 35.73 -3.66
N LEU A 93 -8.16 35.56 -4.97
CA LEU A 93 -8.18 36.67 -5.94
C LEU A 93 -9.58 37.26 -6.10
N GLY A 94 -10.62 36.42 -6.10
CA GLY A 94 -12.02 36.86 -6.15
C GLY A 94 -12.40 37.67 -4.92
N SER A 95 -12.03 37.19 -3.72
CA SER A 95 -12.27 37.93 -2.48
C SER A 95 -11.47 39.24 -2.46
N PHE A 96 -10.21 39.22 -2.92
CA PHE A 96 -9.41 40.43 -3.04
C PHE A 96 -10.06 41.45 -3.98
N TYR A 97 -10.51 41.03 -5.16
CA TYR A 97 -11.20 41.91 -6.11
C TYR A 97 -12.44 42.58 -5.51
N VAL A 98 -13.28 41.83 -4.80
CA VAL A 98 -14.48 42.37 -4.14
C VAL A 98 -14.10 43.39 -3.06
N ASN A 99 -13.18 43.05 -2.17
CA ASN A 99 -12.75 43.98 -1.10
C ASN A 99 -12.06 45.23 -1.67
N VAL A 100 -11.28 45.11 -2.76
CA VAL A 100 -10.64 46.25 -3.41
C VAL A 100 -11.66 47.13 -4.13
N ARG A 101 -12.72 46.55 -4.70
CA ARG A 101 -13.81 47.29 -5.32
C ARG A 101 -14.58 48.12 -4.30
N ASP A 102 -14.81 47.56 -3.12
CA ASP A 102 -15.64 48.20 -2.09
C ASP A 102 -14.82 49.19 -1.21
N ASP A 103 -13.61 48.82 -0.79
CA ASP A 103 -12.81 49.57 0.19
C ASP A 103 -11.45 50.08 -0.36
N GLY A 104 -11.10 49.77 -1.61
CA GLY A 104 -9.82 50.13 -2.23
C GLY A 104 -8.65 49.16 -1.96
N PRO A 105 -7.51 49.32 -2.67
CA PRO A 105 -6.34 48.44 -2.54
C PRO A 105 -5.52 48.78 -1.29
N THR A 106 -5.95 48.26 -0.14
CA THR A 106 -5.29 48.44 1.15
C THR A 106 -4.64 47.15 1.63
N PHE A 107 -3.71 47.27 2.58
CA PHE A 107 -3.15 46.10 3.27
C PHE A 107 -4.25 45.30 3.99
N LEU A 108 -5.27 45.99 4.52
CA LEU A 108 -6.41 45.38 5.19
C LEU A 108 -7.28 44.56 4.24
N SER A 109 -7.57 45.05 3.02
CA SER A 109 -8.33 44.28 2.03
C SER A 109 -7.62 43.00 1.58
N SER A 110 -6.28 43.02 1.56
CA SER A 110 -5.46 41.81 1.33
C SER A 110 -5.59 40.78 2.47
N ILE A 111 -5.55 41.23 3.73
CA ILE A 111 -5.71 40.35 4.90
C ILE A 111 -7.10 39.73 4.93
N ILE A 112 -8.15 40.53 4.71
CA ILE A 112 -9.54 40.05 4.72
C ILE A 112 -9.77 39.01 3.62
N ALA A 113 -9.25 39.25 2.42
CA ALA A 113 -9.31 38.28 1.33
C ALA A 113 -8.63 36.94 1.69
N GLY A 114 -7.46 37.01 2.33
CA GLY A 114 -6.76 35.84 2.86
C GLY A 114 -7.57 35.09 3.90
N ALA A 115 -8.15 35.81 4.86
CA ALA A 115 -8.98 35.23 5.92
C ALA A 115 -10.23 34.53 5.35
N ASN A 116 -10.91 35.14 4.38
CA ASN A 116 -12.08 34.58 3.71
C ASN A 116 -11.73 33.32 2.92
N ALA A 117 -10.64 33.34 2.13
CA ALA A 117 -10.21 32.16 1.38
C ALA A 117 -9.88 30.99 2.32
N CYS A 118 -9.21 31.27 3.44
CA CYS A 118 -8.92 30.28 4.47
C CYS A 118 -10.18 29.75 5.17
N SER A 119 -11.12 30.62 5.56
CA SER A 119 -12.35 30.21 6.25
C SER A 119 -13.20 29.27 5.40
N LEU A 120 -13.38 29.61 4.11
CA LEU A 120 -14.12 28.80 3.16
C LEU A 120 -13.44 27.45 2.88
N ALA A 121 -12.11 27.46 2.71
CA ALA A 121 -11.34 26.23 2.54
C ALA A 121 -11.43 25.31 3.77
N ILE A 122 -11.30 25.87 4.98
CA ILE A 122 -11.45 25.13 6.24
C ILE A 122 -12.85 24.54 6.34
N ALA A 123 -13.89 25.32 6.06
CA ALA A 123 -15.28 24.86 6.09
C ALA A 123 -15.51 23.67 5.13
N HIS A 124 -15.00 23.76 3.90
CA HIS A 124 -15.05 22.66 2.93
C HIS A 124 -14.32 21.41 3.43
N PHE A 125 -13.08 21.54 3.93
CA PHE A 125 -12.32 20.40 4.43
C PHE A 125 -12.96 19.77 5.68
N LEU A 126 -13.53 20.57 6.57
CA LEU A 126 -14.32 20.06 7.71
C LEU A 126 -15.52 19.24 7.23
N GLY A 127 -16.20 19.69 6.16
CA GLY A 127 -17.28 18.93 5.52
C GLY A 127 -16.81 17.58 4.97
N VAL A 128 -15.72 17.60 4.19
CA VAL A 128 -15.12 16.38 3.59
C VAL A 128 -14.67 15.40 4.67
N PHE A 129 -13.78 15.83 5.58
CA PHE A 129 -13.18 14.96 6.59
C PHE A 129 -14.16 14.56 7.69
N GLY A 130 -15.09 15.44 8.07
CA GLY A 130 -16.17 15.15 9.01
C GLY A 130 -17.09 14.06 8.46
N SER A 131 -17.62 14.25 7.25
CA SER A 131 -18.45 13.24 6.57
C SER A 131 -17.72 11.91 6.40
N MET A 132 -16.44 11.96 5.98
CA MET A 132 -15.61 10.76 5.82
C MET A 132 -15.37 10.02 7.13
N SER A 133 -15.15 10.73 8.24
CA SER A 133 -14.93 10.13 9.56
C SER A 133 -16.19 9.42 10.06
N ILE A 134 -17.35 10.07 9.95
CA ILE A 134 -18.64 9.49 10.31
C ILE A 134 -18.91 8.22 9.48
N TYR A 135 -18.72 8.31 8.15
CA TYR A 135 -18.88 7.16 7.27
C TYR A 135 -17.95 6.00 7.65
N ARG A 136 -16.65 6.27 7.86
CA ARG A 136 -15.64 5.26 8.18
C ARG A 136 -15.90 4.52 9.50
N LEU A 137 -16.44 5.22 10.50
CA LEU A 137 -16.75 4.67 11.82
C LEU A 137 -18.03 3.83 11.83
N PHE A 138 -19.11 4.32 11.22
CA PHE A 138 -20.45 3.74 11.42
C PHE A 138 -21.00 3.03 10.20
N PHE A 139 -20.75 3.55 8.99
CA PHE A 139 -21.43 3.11 7.76
C PHE A 139 -20.52 2.38 6.77
N HIS A 140 -19.22 2.32 7.04
CA HIS A 140 -18.27 1.64 6.18
C HIS A 140 -18.56 0.14 6.13
N ARG A 141 -18.38 -0.49 4.96
CA ARG A 141 -18.58 -1.94 4.76
C ARG A 141 -17.76 -2.85 5.67
N LEU A 142 -16.73 -2.30 6.32
CA LEU A 142 -15.90 -3.00 7.31
C LEU A 142 -16.28 -2.67 8.77
N SER A 143 -17.44 -2.06 9.02
CA SER A 143 -17.89 -1.67 10.37
C SER A 143 -18.12 -2.88 11.28
N SER A 144 -18.46 -4.04 10.71
CA SER A 144 -18.63 -5.31 11.44
C SER A 144 -17.30 -5.94 11.91
N PHE A 145 -16.17 -5.54 11.34
CA PHE A 145 -14.87 -6.10 11.72
C PHE A 145 -14.26 -5.33 12.90
N PRO A 146 -13.79 -6.03 13.95
CA PRO A 146 -13.19 -5.38 15.11
C PRO A 146 -11.82 -4.79 14.75
N GLY A 147 -11.38 -3.83 15.55
CA GLY A 147 -10.09 -3.18 15.35
C GLY A 147 -9.95 -1.89 16.15
N PRO A 148 -8.72 -1.36 16.27
CA PRO A 148 -8.41 -0.14 17.01
C PRO A 148 -9.14 1.06 16.41
N PHE A 149 -9.66 1.95 17.26
CA PHE A 149 -10.47 3.11 16.85
C PHE A 149 -9.79 3.93 15.73
N TRP A 150 -8.52 4.32 15.93
CA TRP A 150 -7.75 5.07 14.94
C TRP A 150 -7.48 4.30 13.64
N GLY A 151 -7.34 2.98 13.73
CA GLY A 151 -7.21 2.11 12.54
C GLY A 151 -8.47 2.10 11.68
N ARG A 152 -9.67 2.35 12.25
CA ARG A 152 -10.90 2.48 11.47
C ARG A 152 -10.95 3.79 10.68
N LEU A 153 -10.31 4.85 11.19
CA LEU A 153 -10.38 6.21 10.64
C LEU A 153 -9.29 6.51 9.61
N THR A 154 -8.06 6.05 9.84
CA THR A 154 -6.91 6.48 9.03
C THR A 154 -5.83 5.42 8.89
N GLY A 155 -5.18 5.37 7.71
CA GLY A 155 -4.00 4.54 7.47
C GLY A 155 -2.76 5.01 8.25
N PHE A 156 -2.74 6.29 8.68
CA PHE A 156 -1.66 6.83 9.51
C PHE A 156 -1.52 6.13 10.86
N TYR A 157 -2.54 5.40 11.32
CA TYR A 157 -2.44 4.59 12.53
C TYR A 157 -1.29 3.56 12.42
N MET A 158 -1.21 2.82 11.31
CA MET A 158 -0.15 1.84 11.09
C MET A 158 1.21 2.49 10.84
N SER A 159 1.24 3.67 10.22
CA SER A 159 2.45 4.50 10.09
C SER A 159 2.98 4.95 11.44
N HIS A 160 2.10 5.41 12.34
CA HIS A 160 2.44 5.82 13.69
C HIS A 160 3.04 4.65 14.50
N LEU A 161 2.40 3.47 14.44
CA LEU A 161 2.92 2.26 15.10
C LEU A 161 4.32 1.89 14.60
N THR A 162 4.56 1.98 13.28
CA THR A 162 5.90 1.79 12.71
C THR A 162 6.88 2.84 13.21
N ARG A 163 6.55 4.13 13.15
CA ARG A 163 7.47 5.20 13.55
C ARG A 163 7.90 5.09 15.02
N ARG A 164 7.03 4.55 15.88
CA ARG A 164 7.26 4.42 17.32
C ARG A 164 8.38 3.43 17.65
N ARG A 165 8.43 2.27 16.96
CA ARG A 165 9.34 1.16 17.32
C ARG A 165 9.97 0.42 16.15
N TRP A 166 9.51 0.60 14.92
CA TRP A 166 9.85 -0.19 13.73
C TRP A 166 9.48 -1.69 13.80
N HIS A 167 8.90 -2.15 14.91
CA HIS A 167 8.44 -3.53 15.15
C HIS A 167 6.93 -3.69 14.88
N ARG A 168 6.46 -3.25 13.70
CA ARG A 168 5.01 -3.30 13.33
C ARG A 168 4.42 -4.72 13.45
N PHE A 169 5.24 -5.75 13.21
CA PHE A 169 4.81 -7.15 13.30
C PHE A 169 4.37 -7.53 14.72
N GLU A 170 5.06 -7.05 15.77
CA GLU A 170 4.63 -7.29 17.16
C GLU A 170 3.35 -6.57 17.50
N GLU A 171 3.18 -5.33 17.02
CA GLU A 171 1.93 -4.60 17.25
C GLU A 171 0.77 -5.31 16.54
N THR A 172 1.01 -5.86 15.35
CA THR A 172 0.03 -6.66 14.62
C THR A 172 -0.32 -7.94 15.39
N GLN A 173 0.66 -8.63 15.98
CA GLN A 173 0.43 -9.76 16.90
C GLN A 173 -0.48 -9.36 18.07
N ARG A 174 -0.17 -8.26 18.76
CA ARG A 174 -0.96 -7.77 19.90
C ARG A 174 -2.39 -7.42 19.51
N LEU A 175 -2.57 -6.86 18.31
CA LEU A 175 -3.91 -6.57 17.77
C LEU A 175 -4.70 -7.86 17.53
N HIS A 176 -4.09 -8.88 16.95
CA HIS A 176 -4.74 -10.18 16.73
C HIS A 176 -5.04 -10.92 18.05
N GLN A 177 -4.15 -10.87 19.04
CA GLN A 177 -4.41 -11.39 20.38
C GLN A 177 -5.60 -10.71 21.06
N LYS A 178 -5.85 -9.43 20.76
CA LYS A 178 -6.96 -8.65 21.33
C LYS A 178 -8.28 -8.81 20.57
N TYR A 179 -8.23 -8.85 19.24
CA TYR A 179 -9.43 -8.74 18.39
C TYR A 179 -9.77 -10.04 17.64
N GLY A 180 -8.91 -11.06 17.70
CA GLY A 180 -9.10 -12.35 17.03
C GLY A 180 -8.54 -12.38 15.60
N ASP A 181 -9.07 -13.28 14.77
CA ASP A 181 -8.48 -13.60 13.46
C ASP A 181 -8.64 -12.51 12.40
N PHE A 182 -9.66 -11.66 12.51
CA PHE A 182 -9.98 -10.64 11.52
C PHE A 182 -9.91 -9.27 12.16
N VAL A 183 -8.90 -8.47 11.79
CA VAL A 183 -8.67 -7.16 12.42
C VAL A 183 -8.63 -6.06 11.39
N ARG A 184 -9.48 -5.04 11.57
CA ARG A 184 -9.47 -3.81 10.80
C ARG A 184 -8.32 -2.91 11.23
N VAL A 185 -7.28 -2.87 10.42
CA VAL A 185 -6.03 -2.10 10.65
C VAL A 185 -5.95 -0.80 9.86
N GLY A 186 -6.89 -0.59 8.93
CA GLY A 186 -7.03 0.64 8.15
C GLY A 186 -8.49 0.89 7.74
N PRO A 187 -8.81 2.06 7.17
CA PRO A 187 -10.17 2.38 6.71
C PRO A 187 -10.75 1.30 5.81
N GLN A 188 -9.93 0.79 4.89
CA GLN A 188 -10.26 -0.22 3.88
C GLN A 188 -9.30 -1.42 3.98
N SER A 189 -8.68 -1.66 5.15
CA SER A 189 -7.63 -2.68 5.30
C SER A 189 -7.94 -3.66 6.44
N LEU A 190 -7.89 -4.95 6.13
CA LEU A 190 -7.99 -6.05 7.08
C LEU A 190 -6.68 -6.84 7.16
N SER A 191 -6.26 -7.14 8.38
CA SER A 191 -5.23 -8.14 8.69
C SER A 191 -5.94 -9.43 9.10
N ILE A 192 -5.52 -10.57 8.54
CA ILE A 192 -6.26 -11.83 8.66
C ILE A 192 -5.31 -12.98 9.06
N THR A 193 -5.57 -13.65 10.17
CA THR A 193 -4.79 -14.82 10.65
C THR A 193 -5.56 -16.13 10.61
N HIS A 194 -6.75 -16.14 9.97
CA HIS A 194 -7.49 -17.36 9.72
C HIS A 194 -6.74 -18.28 8.73
N PRO A 195 -6.60 -19.60 8.98
CA PRO A 195 -5.83 -20.51 8.12
C PRO A 195 -6.22 -20.51 6.64
N ASP A 196 -7.51 -20.44 6.34
CA ASP A 196 -8.02 -20.38 4.96
C ASP A 196 -7.56 -19.13 4.18
N ALA A 197 -7.15 -18.07 4.88
CA ALA A 197 -6.76 -16.81 4.25
C ALA A 197 -5.52 -16.97 3.38
N THR A 198 -4.53 -17.76 3.81
CA THR A 198 -3.29 -17.97 3.05
C THR A 198 -3.59 -18.53 1.66
N ARG A 199 -4.44 -19.57 1.59
CA ARG A 199 -4.84 -20.16 0.31
C ARG A 199 -5.72 -19.20 -0.49
N ALA A 200 -6.70 -18.55 0.14
CA ALA A 200 -7.61 -17.63 -0.55
C ALA A 200 -6.86 -16.44 -1.19
N LEU A 201 -5.86 -15.89 -0.51
CA LEU A 201 -5.17 -14.66 -0.92
C LEU A 201 -3.96 -14.92 -1.83
N TYR A 202 -3.27 -16.05 -1.65
CA TYR A 202 -1.95 -16.28 -2.25
C TYR A 202 -1.83 -17.51 -3.15
N ALA A 203 -2.85 -18.38 -3.22
CA ALA A 203 -2.82 -19.50 -4.16
C ALA A 203 -2.74 -19.02 -5.62
N ALA A 204 -2.16 -19.83 -6.49
CA ALA A 204 -2.00 -19.49 -7.92
C ALA A 204 -3.33 -19.16 -8.63
N ASN A 205 -4.42 -19.77 -8.18
CA ASN A 205 -5.77 -19.54 -8.70
C ASN A 205 -6.56 -18.47 -7.92
N THR A 206 -5.89 -17.64 -7.10
CA THR A 206 -6.57 -16.58 -6.35
C THR A 206 -7.29 -15.59 -7.28
N ILE A 207 -8.52 -15.25 -6.89
CA ILE A 207 -9.31 -14.21 -7.53
C ILE A 207 -8.89 -12.81 -7.07
N CYS A 208 -8.18 -12.70 -5.95
CA CYS A 208 -7.66 -11.43 -5.47
C CYS A 208 -6.64 -10.83 -6.45
N SER A 209 -6.59 -9.51 -6.49
CA SER A 209 -5.61 -8.75 -7.25
C SER A 209 -4.62 -8.03 -6.33
N LYS A 210 -3.65 -7.32 -6.91
CA LYS A 210 -2.80 -6.38 -6.18
C LYS A 210 -3.52 -5.02 -6.10
N GLY A 211 -3.48 -4.42 -4.91
CA GLY A 211 -4.15 -3.14 -4.61
C GLY A 211 -3.24 -1.90 -4.75
N PRO A 212 -3.69 -0.73 -4.25
CA PRO A 212 -3.01 0.56 -4.41
C PRO A 212 -1.57 0.64 -3.89
N PHE A 213 -1.19 -0.19 -2.90
CA PHE A 213 0.19 -0.29 -2.42
C PHE A 213 1.20 -0.51 -3.57
N TYR A 214 0.79 -1.26 -4.59
CA TYR A 214 1.66 -1.65 -5.69
C TYR A 214 1.80 -0.56 -6.76
N ASP A 215 1.04 0.54 -6.67
CA ASP A 215 1.22 1.70 -7.55
C ASP A 215 2.28 2.68 -7.05
N MET A 216 2.80 2.50 -5.82
CA MET A 216 3.74 3.44 -5.19
C MET A 216 5.03 3.68 -6.00
N THR A 217 5.41 2.74 -6.87
CA THR A 217 6.61 2.84 -7.71
C THR A 217 6.34 3.37 -9.11
N GLN A 218 5.09 3.71 -9.45
CA GLN A 218 4.73 4.26 -10.77
C GLN A 218 5.61 5.49 -11.13
N PRO A 219 6.14 5.58 -12.37
CA PRO A 219 5.81 4.76 -13.54
C PRO A 219 6.56 3.42 -13.63
N ARG A 220 7.42 3.05 -12.67
CA ARG A 220 8.14 1.77 -12.70
C ARG A 220 7.20 0.61 -12.34
N GLU A 221 6.57 0.06 -13.37
CA GLU A 221 5.75 -1.14 -13.27
C GLU A 221 6.63 -2.38 -13.46
N THR A 222 7.05 -3.00 -12.35
CA THR A 222 7.94 -4.17 -12.33
C THR A 222 7.15 -5.47 -12.29
N ILE A 223 7.82 -6.62 -12.43
CA ILE A 223 7.16 -7.93 -12.23
C ILE A 223 6.49 -8.05 -10.84
N PHE A 224 7.12 -7.46 -9.81
CA PHE A 224 6.60 -7.51 -8.45
C PHE A 224 5.50 -6.47 -8.22
N MET A 225 5.56 -5.31 -8.88
CA MET A 225 4.62 -4.21 -8.66
C MET A 225 3.42 -4.19 -9.61
N THR A 226 3.47 -4.86 -10.76
CA THR A 226 2.34 -4.85 -11.71
C THR A 226 1.04 -5.38 -11.10
N ARG A 227 -0.04 -4.61 -11.27
CA ARG A 227 -1.42 -5.00 -10.94
C ARG A 227 -2.09 -5.78 -12.09
N SER A 228 -1.54 -5.69 -13.29
CA SER A 228 -2.08 -6.32 -14.51
C SER A 228 -1.67 -7.79 -14.62
N LYS A 229 -2.63 -8.71 -14.48
CA LYS A 229 -2.37 -10.17 -14.67
C LYS A 229 -1.84 -10.48 -16.07
N LYS A 230 -2.29 -9.74 -17.10
CA LYS A 230 -1.84 -9.90 -18.49
C LYS A 230 -0.38 -9.48 -18.66
N PHE A 231 -0.02 -8.30 -18.15
CA PHE A 231 1.36 -7.81 -18.19
C PHE A 231 2.28 -8.74 -17.41
N HIS A 232 1.90 -9.08 -16.17
CA HIS A 232 2.62 -10.05 -15.34
C HIS A 232 2.84 -11.37 -16.09
N SER A 233 1.82 -11.96 -16.70
CA SER A 233 1.95 -13.26 -17.39
C SER A 233 2.87 -13.21 -18.61
N LYS A 234 2.92 -12.08 -19.33
CA LYS A 234 3.88 -11.88 -20.43
C LYS A 234 5.29 -11.77 -19.86
N HIS A 235 5.48 -10.83 -18.95
CA HIS A 235 6.78 -10.45 -18.39
C HIS A 235 7.41 -11.55 -17.53
N ARG A 236 6.58 -12.35 -16.84
CA ARG A 236 7.01 -13.49 -16.04
C ARG A 236 7.77 -14.54 -16.86
N LYS A 237 7.43 -14.71 -18.15
CA LYS A 237 8.11 -15.67 -19.03
C LYS A 237 9.59 -15.31 -19.23
N ASP A 238 9.91 -14.03 -19.27
CA ASP A 238 11.30 -13.58 -19.43
C ASP A 238 12.08 -13.77 -18.14
N TRP A 239 11.45 -13.50 -16.99
CA TRP A 239 11.98 -13.82 -15.67
C TRP A 239 12.20 -15.32 -15.47
N ASP A 240 11.24 -16.18 -15.80
CA ASP A 240 11.34 -17.63 -15.57
C ASP A 240 12.55 -18.26 -16.28
N ARG A 241 13.01 -17.69 -17.41
CA ARG A 241 14.23 -18.14 -18.10
C ARG A 241 15.49 -17.95 -17.25
N ALA A 242 15.58 -16.82 -16.53
CA ALA A 242 16.68 -16.52 -15.63
C ALA A 242 16.72 -17.44 -14.40
N PHE A 243 15.60 -18.09 -14.07
CA PHE A 243 15.49 -19.04 -12.95
C PHE A 243 15.28 -20.49 -13.42
N SER A 244 15.62 -20.79 -14.68
CA SER A 244 15.59 -22.16 -15.20
C SER A 244 16.66 -23.03 -14.55
N ALA A 245 16.46 -24.36 -14.55
CA ALA A 245 17.42 -25.30 -13.94
C ALA A 245 18.84 -25.21 -14.54
N ASN A 246 18.96 -24.84 -15.82
CA ASN A 246 20.26 -24.62 -16.46
C ASN A 246 20.89 -23.32 -15.96
N ALA A 247 20.15 -22.21 -15.94
CA ALA A 247 20.65 -20.93 -15.45
C ALA A 247 21.10 -21.02 -13.97
N LEU A 248 20.31 -21.71 -13.12
CA LEU A 248 20.66 -21.93 -11.72
C LEU A 248 21.96 -22.74 -11.55
N ARG A 249 22.23 -23.69 -12.44
CA ARG A 249 23.49 -24.46 -12.44
C ARG A 249 24.69 -23.58 -12.79
N ASP A 250 24.51 -22.64 -13.72
CA ASP A 250 25.55 -21.68 -14.09
C ASP A 250 25.85 -20.69 -12.96
N TYR A 251 24.89 -20.45 -12.05
CA TYR A 251 25.05 -19.57 -10.89
C TYR A 251 25.73 -20.23 -9.69
N GLU A 252 25.63 -21.56 -9.56
CA GLU A 252 26.13 -22.32 -8.40
C GLU A 252 27.63 -22.07 -8.07
N PRO A 253 28.55 -21.99 -9.05
CA PRO A 253 29.96 -21.67 -8.77
C PRO A 253 30.14 -20.29 -8.13
N HIS A 254 29.35 -19.30 -8.55
CA HIS A 254 29.40 -17.94 -8.00
C HIS A 254 28.90 -17.92 -6.55
N VAL A 255 27.77 -18.59 -6.28
CA VAL A 255 27.26 -18.75 -4.90
C VAL A 255 28.31 -19.40 -4.00
N THR A 256 28.95 -20.47 -4.49
CA THR A 256 30.01 -21.18 -3.76
C THR A 256 31.20 -20.27 -3.45
N ALA A 257 31.66 -19.48 -4.42
CA ALA A 257 32.79 -18.58 -4.23
C ALA A 257 32.50 -17.50 -3.17
N TYR A 258 31.32 -16.88 -3.21
CA TYR A 258 30.95 -15.88 -2.20
C TYR A 258 30.67 -16.50 -0.84
N ALA A 259 30.11 -17.71 -0.78
CA ALA A 259 29.90 -18.43 0.48
C ALA A 259 31.25 -18.76 1.13
N GLN A 260 32.23 -19.20 0.34
CA GLN A 260 33.59 -19.42 0.81
C GLN A 260 34.20 -18.15 1.36
N LYS A 261 34.08 -17.04 0.62
CA LYS A 261 34.57 -15.73 1.05
C LYS A 261 33.97 -15.29 2.38
N LEU A 262 32.65 -15.45 2.55
CA LEU A 262 31.98 -15.16 3.83
C LEU A 262 32.53 -16.04 4.97
N VAL A 263 32.75 -17.33 4.72
CA VAL A 263 33.36 -18.24 5.70
C VAL A 263 34.77 -17.79 6.08
N ASP A 264 35.58 -17.38 5.11
CA ASP A 264 36.95 -16.90 5.34
C ASP A 264 36.95 -15.59 6.15
N THR A 265 36.03 -14.67 5.83
CA THR A 265 35.82 -13.44 6.59
C THR A 265 35.40 -13.72 8.03
N ILE A 266 34.47 -14.66 8.26
CA ILE A 266 34.08 -15.05 9.62
C ILE A 266 35.28 -15.71 10.34
N GLY A 267 36.04 -16.53 9.63
CA GLY A 267 37.24 -17.20 10.11
C GLY A 267 38.33 -16.23 10.59
N SER A 268 38.52 -15.11 9.89
CA SER A 268 39.49 -14.08 10.28
C SER A 268 39.10 -13.30 11.53
N HIS A 269 37.83 -13.37 11.95
CA HIS A 269 37.33 -12.72 13.16
C HIS A 269 37.16 -13.68 14.36
N VAL A 270 37.60 -14.94 14.24
CA VAL A 270 37.52 -15.91 15.35
C VAL A 270 38.20 -15.35 16.60
N GLY A 271 37.50 -15.42 17.73
CA GLY A 271 37.95 -14.85 19.01
C GLY A 271 37.45 -13.42 19.26
N ASN A 272 36.87 -12.75 18.26
CA ASN A 272 36.28 -11.41 18.39
C ASN A 272 34.77 -11.44 18.05
N PRO A 273 33.92 -10.69 18.78
CA PRO A 273 32.51 -10.56 18.42
C PRO A 273 32.33 -9.96 17.01
N LEU A 274 31.39 -10.51 16.25
CA LEU A 274 31.08 -10.10 14.87
C LEU A 274 29.58 -9.81 14.72
N ASP A 275 29.24 -8.66 14.14
CA ASP A 275 27.84 -8.37 13.76
C ASP A 275 27.47 -9.10 12.47
N VAL A 276 26.97 -10.33 12.62
CA VAL A 276 26.58 -11.18 11.50
C VAL A 276 25.46 -10.59 10.64
N THR A 277 24.60 -9.72 11.18
CA THR A 277 23.52 -9.09 10.40
C THR A 277 24.10 -8.22 9.31
N ARG A 278 25.11 -7.42 9.67
CA ARG A 278 25.82 -6.54 8.74
C ARG A 278 26.60 -7.33 7.69
N TRP A 279 27.32 -8.37 8.10
CA TRP A 279 28.09 -9.20 7.18
C TRP A 279 27.23 -10.03 6.23
N PHE A 280 26.07 -10.54 6.67
CA PHE A 280 25.11 -11.20 5.78
C PHE A 280 24.45 -10.23 4.81
N ASN A 281 24.28 -8.96 5.21
CA ASN A 281 23.83 -7.92 4.29
C ASN A 281 24.89 -7.69 3.19
N PHE A 282 26.16 -7.52 3.55
CA PHE A 282 27.26 -7.38 2.58
C PHE A 282 27.37 -8.59 1.63
N PHE A 283 27.33 -9.80 2.18
CA PHE A 283 27.35 -11.03 1.40
C PHE A 283 26.19 -11.09 0.40
N SER A 284 24.96 -10.83 0.85
CA SER A 284 23.78 -10.97 -0.01
C SER A 284 23.74 -9.90 -1.10
N PHE A 285 24.15 -8.67 -0.79
CA PHE A 285 24.28 -7.60 -1.78
C PHE A 285 25.33 -7.93 -2.84
N ASP A 286 26.54 -8.32 -2.43
CA ASP A 286 27.61 -8.64 -3.37
C ASP A 286 27.27 -9.86 -4.23
N LEU A 287 26.68 -10.90 -3.63
CA LEU A 287 26.21 -12.07 -4.35
C LEU A 287 25.15 -11.69 -5.38
N MET A 288 24.18 -10.86 -5.01
CA MET A 288 23.17 -10.40 -5.98
C MET A 288 23.76 -9.51 -7.06
N GLY A 289 24.76 -8.66 -6.76
CA GLY A 289 25.50 -7.93 -7.79
C GLY A 289 26.13 -8.87 -8.82
N GLU A 290 26.79 -9.91 -8.34
CA GLU A 290 27.41 -10.94 -9.19
C GLU A 290 26.38 -11.72 -10.01
N LEU A 291 25.31 -12.23 -9.38
CA LEU A 291 24.30 -13.05 -10.04
C LEU A 291 23.39 -12.26 -10.98
N ALA A 292 23.17 -10.97 -10.70
CA ALA A 292 22.29 -10.12 -11.49
C ALA A 292 23.00 -9.38 -12.60
N PHE A 293 24.21 -8.88 -12.36
CA PHE A 293 24.89 -7.96 -13.28
C PHE A 293 26.29 -8.44 -13.67
N GLY A 294 26.73 -9.58 -13.17
CA GLY A 294 28.08 -10.07 -13.39
C GLY A 294 29.15 -9.26 -12.66
N GLU A 295 28.79 -8.48 -11.64
CA GLU A 295 29.75 -7.69 -10.89
C GLU A 295 29.35 -7.47 -9.43
N SER A 296 30.28 -7.77 -8.53
CA SER A 296 30.17 -7.47 -7.11
C SER A 296 30.00 -5.99 -6.81
N PHE A 297 29.31 -5.67 -5.71
CA PHE A 297 29.38 -4.33 -5.13
C PHE A 297 30.61 -4.13 -4.23
N GLY A 298 31.39 -5.19 -3.96
CA GLY A 298 32.65 -5.16 -3.19
C GLY A 298 32.46 -4.79 -1.71
N ARG A 299 31.30 -5.07 -1.13
CA ARG A 299 30.95 -4.75 0.26
C ARG A 299 31.51 -5.75 1.25
N LEU A 300 31.60 -7.01 0.85
CA LEU A 300 32.16 -8.09 1.66
C LEU A 300 33.67 -7.94 1.86
N ASP A 301 34.40 -7.34 0.92
CA ASP A 301 35.82 -7.00 1.12
C ASP A 301 35.99 -5.75 1.98
N ALA A 302 35.19 -4.72 1.70
CA ALA A 302 35.34 -3.42 2.32
C ALA A 302 34.88 -3.41 3.79
N GLY A 303 33.98 -4.32 4.19
CA GLY A 303 33.38 -4.32 5.54
C GLY A 303 32.52 -3.08 5.83
N GLN A 304 32.11 -2.35 4.78
CA GLN A 304 31.31 -1.14 4.88
C GLN A 304 30.29 -1.01 3.75
N GLU A 305 29.15 -0.39 4.07
CA GLU A 305 28.12 -0.06 3.09
C GLU A 305 28.65 0.91 2.03
N ASN A 306 28.03 0.89 0.85
CA ASN A 306 28.20 1.94 -0.14
C ASN A 306 26.96 2.86 -0.13
N THR A 307 27.07 4.00 -0.82
CA THR A 307 25.99 4.97 -0.95
C THR A 307 24.70 4.34 -1.48
N TYR A 308 24.79 3.37 -2.40
CA TYR A 308 23.62 2.71 -2.96
C TYR A 308 22.83 1.93 -1.92
N MET A 309 23.50 1.13 -1.07
CA MET A 309 22.86 0.40 0.03
C MET A 309 22.18 1.34 1.02
N THR A 310 22.87 2.40 1.43
CA THR A 310 22.32 3.39 2.37
C THR A 310 21.08 4.07 1.80
N VAL A 311 21.15 4.57 0.56
CA VAL A 311 20.02 5.18 -0.16
C VAL A 311 18.87 4.18 -0.31
N PHE A 312 19.18 2.93 -0.62
CA PHE A 312 18.19 1.86 -0.75
C PHE A 312 17.45 1.61 0.58
N HIS A 313 18.18 1.47 1.71
CA HIS A 313 17.56 1.27 3.03
C HIS A 313 16.74 2.48 3.48
N GLU A 314 17.16 3.71 3.15
CA GLU A 314 16.36 4.93 3.37
C GLU A 314 15.02 4.88 2.63
N LEU A 315 15.02 4.46 1.35
CA LEU A 315 13.80 4.32 0.56
C LEU A 315 12.90 3.19 1.10
N MET A 316 13.48 2.07 1.54
CA MET A 316 12.71 0.99 2.17
C MET A 316 12.08 1.42 3.49
N ASN A 317 12.79 2.22 4.30
CA ASN A 317 12.23 2.82 5.51
C ASN A 317 11.05 3.75 5.20
N LEU A 318 11.15 4.54 4.13
CA LEU A 318 10.06 5.40 3.66
C LEU A 318 8.83 4.57 3.24
N ILE A 319 9.04 3.50 2.48
CA ILE A 319 7.98 2.54 2.12
C ILE A 319 7.38 1.88 3.36
N GLY A 320 8.20 1.48 4.33
CA GLY A 320 7.75 0.91 5.60
C GLY A 320 6.84 1.88 6.37
N LEU A 321 7.20 3.17 6.39
CA LEU A 321 6.44 4.21 7.06
C LEU A 321 5.13 4.56 6.34
N LEU A 322 5.18 4.75 5.03
CA LEU A 322 4.08 5.32 4.24
C LEU A 322 3.30 4.27 3.42
N GLY A 323 3.69 3.00 3.43
CA GLY A 323 2.99 1.93 2.68
C GLY A 323 1.54 1.69 3.12
N SER A 324 1.14 2.15 4.31
CA SER A 324 -0.26 2.15 4.75
C SER A 324 -1.05 3.38 4.27
N VAL A 325 -0.39 4.31 3.57
CA VAL A 325 -0.95 5.58 3.08
C VAL A 325 -0.43 5.85 1.64
N PRO A 326 -0.80 5.01 0.64
CA PRO A 326 -0.18 5.05 -0.70
C PRO A 326 -0.32 6.39 -1.42
N TRP A 327 -1.47 7.07 -1.30
CA TRP A 327 -1.65 8.42 -1.84
C TRP A 327 -0.57 9.41 -1.42
N LEU A 328 -0.06 9.33 -0.18
CA LEU A 328 0.98 10.23 0.31
C LEU A 328 2.35 9.89 -0.32
N MET A 329 2.61 8.62 -0.62
CA MET A 329 3.81 8.21 -1.35
C MET A 329 3.87 8.83 -2.75
N HIS A 330 2.72 8.93 -3.43
CA HIS A 330 2.66 9.60 -4.74
C HIS A 330 2.93 11.10 -4.66
N LEU A 331 2.62 11.75 -3.54
CA LEU A 331 2.96 13.16 -3.33
C LEU A 331 4.45 13.31 -3.03
N VAL A 332 4.97 12.50 -2.11
CA VAL A 332 6.38 12.52 -1.70
C VAL A 332 7.30 12.17 -2.87
N SER A 333 6.92 11.24 -3.75
CA SER A 333 7.73 10.85 -4.92
C SER A 333 7.88 11.95 -5.97
N LYS A 334 7.05 13.00 -5.93
CA LYS A 334 7.21 14.19 -6.79
C LYS A 334 8.14 15.25 -6.20
N ILE A 335 8.47 15.16 -4.92
CA ILE A 335 9.43 16.06 -4.29
C ILE A 335 10.82 15.62 -4.71
N PRO A 336 11.61 16.46 -5.41
CA PRO A 336 12.95 16.09 -5.84
C PRO A 336 13.86 15.97 -4.62
N THR A 337 14.20 14.75 -4.23
CA THR A 337 15.16 14.47 -3.15
C THR A 337 16.51 14.03 -3.74
N THR A 338 17.59 14.30 -3.02
CA THR A 338 18.94 13.83 -3.39
C THR A 338 18.98 12.30 -3.41
N THR A 339 18.47 11.65 -2.35
CA THR A 339 18.34 10.19 -2.22
C THR A 339 17.64 9.56 -3.43
N GLY A 340 16.49 10.10 -3.85
CA GLY A 340 15.74 9.57 -5.00
C GLY A 340 16.52 9.69 -6.31
N LYS A 341 17.19 10.82 -6.55
CA LYS A 341 18.01 11.04 -7.75
C LYS A 341 19.22 10.10 -7.78
N GLU A 342 19.93 9.95 -6.66
CA GLU A 342 21.08 9.06 -6.55
C GLU A 342 20.70 7.60 -6.82
N PHE A 343 19.57 7.14 -6.26
CA PHE A 343 19.05 5.81 -6.54
C PHE A 343 18.79 5.59 -8.03
N GLN A 344 18.15 6.56 -8.70
CA GLN A 344 17.87 6.49 -10.13
C GLN A 344 19.15 6.48 -10.97
N ILE A 345 20.14 7.31 -10.63
CA ILE A 345 21.44 7.36 -11.31
C ILE A 345 22.15 6.02 -11.19
N TYR A 346 22.18 5.43 -10.00
CA TYR A 346 22.84 4.16 -9.77
C TYR A 346 22.18 3.02 -10.57
N SER A 347 20.86 2.94 -10.50
CA SER A 347 20.08 1.90 -11.18
C SER A 347 20.24 1.97 -12.69
N ARG A 348 20.22 3.18 -13.26
CA ARG A 348 20.53 3.41 -14.68
C ARG A 348 21.97 3.05 -15.02
N GLY A 349 22.91 3.42 -14.15
CA GLY A 349 24.33 3.07 -14.27
C GLY A 349 24.56 1.57 -14.36
N LEU A 350 23.89 0.77 -13.52
CA LEU A 350 23.97 -0.69 -13.57
C LEU A 350 23.48 -1.25 -14.91
N VAL A 351 22.31 -0.80 -15.39
CA VAL A 351 21.76 -1.24 -16.67
C VAL A 351 22.71 -0.90 -17.82
N GLU A 352 23.21 0.33 -17.87
CA GLU A 352 24.12 0.77 -18.94
C GLU A 352 25.48 0.08 -18.87
N LYS A 353 26.00 -0.18 -17.68
CA LYS A 353 27.24 -0.95 -17.50
C LYS A 353 27.04 -2.38 -18.00
N ARG A 354 25.94 -3.01 -17.60
CA ARG A 354 25.61 -4.38 -18.01
C ARG A 354 25.37 -4.51 -19.52
N ARG A 355 24.76 -3.51 -20.16
CA ARG A 355 24.60 -3.43 -21.62
C ARG A 355 25.93 -3.46 -22.38
N LYS A 356 26.98 -2.88 -21.81
CA LYS A 356 28.33 -2.81 -22.41
C LYS A 356 29.17 -4.06 -22.15
N MET A 357 28.76 -4.92 -21.22
CA MET A 357 29.46 -6.16 -20.93
C MET A 357 29.26 -7.20 -22.03
N PRO A 358 30.23 -8.13 -22.21
CA PRO A 358 30.10 -9.27 -23.11
C PRO A 358 28.79 -10.07 -22.91
N LYS A 359 28.21 -10.56 -24.01
CA LYS A 359 26.92 -11.29 -24.02
C LYS A 359 27.06 -12.79 -23.73
N ASP A 360 28.27 -13.32 -23.79
CA ASP A 360 28.61 -14.70 -23.47
C ASP A 360 28.42 -15.01 -21.99
N ARG A 361 28.66 -14.03 -21.11
CA ARG A 361 28.31 -14.12 -19.69
C ARG A 361 26.80 -13.97 -19.49
N ARG A 362 26.15 -15.02 -18.99
CA ARG A 362 24.73 -15.02 -18.61
C ARG A 362 24.56 -14.76 -17.12
N ASP A 363 23.73 -13.80 -16.79
CA ASP A 363 23.29 -13.43 -15.44
C ASP A 363 21.77 -13.15 -15.46
N ILE A 364 21.15 -12.94 -14.31
CA ILE A 364 19.69 -12.78 -14.22
C ILE A 364 19.23 -11.62 -15.11
N PHE A 365 19.91 -10.47 -15.07
CA PHE A 365 19.49 -9.28 -15.81
C PHE A 365 19.69 -9.43 -17.31
N SER A 366 20.66 -10.23 -17.76
CA SER A 366 20.90 -10.50 -19.19
C SER A 366 19.66 -11.06 -19.91
N TYR A 367 18.84 -11.88 -19.24
CA TYR A 367 17.60 -12.41 -19.81
C TYR A 367 16.55 -11.33 -20.00
N LEU A 368 16.44 -10.41 -19.04
CA LEU A 368 15.49 -9.28 -19.11
C LEU A 368 15.94 -8.26 -20.15
N LEU A 369 17.25 -8.00 -20.21
CA LEU A 369 17.84 -7.13 -21.21
C LEU A 369 17.65 -7.69 -22.62
N ASP A 370 17.85 -8.99 -22.85
CA ASP A 370 17.56 -9.62 -24.14
C ASP A 370 16.09 -9.49 -24.55
N ALA A 371 15.17 -9.68 -23.60
CA ALA A 371 13.74 -9.54 -23.85
C ALA A 371 13.42 -8.09 -24.25
N TYR A 372 13.96 -7.12 -23.52
CA TYR A 372 13.85 -5.70 -23.84
C TYR A 372 14.43 -5.36 -25.22
N GLU A 373 15.61 -5.88 -25.57
CA GLU A 373 16.25 -5.57 -26.85
C GLU A 373 15.49 -6.18 -28.04
N LYS A 374 14.84 -7.33 -27.85
CA LYS A 374 13.98 -7.98 -28.85
C LYS A 374 12.66 -7.27 -29.10
N GLU A 375 12.21 -6.42 -28.17
CA GLU A 375 10.99 -5.64 -28.38
C GLU A 375 11.23 -4.60 -29.49
N PRO A 376 10.39 -4.61 -30.55
CA PRO A 376 10.59 -3.73 -31.71
C PRO A 376 10.35 -2.26 -31.37
N ILE A 377 9.45 -2.00 -30.41
CA ILE A 377 9.09 -0.66 -29.95
C ILE A 377 9.48 -0.53 -28.48
N LYS A 378 10.50 0.28 -28.23
CA LYS A 378 10.99 0.60 -26.89
C LYS A 378 10.26 1.83 -26.34
N THR A 379 9.12 1.61 -25.70
CA THR A 379 8.35 2.71 -25.07
C THR A 379 9.05 3.22 -23.81
N GLU A 380 8.72 4.45 -23.40
CA GLU A 380 9.20 5.01 -22.12
C GLU A 380 8.80 4.10 -20.94
N GLN A 381 7.56 3.62 -20.93
CA GLN A 381 7.06 2.68 -19.93
C GLN A 381 7.88 1.38 -19.88
N LEU A 382 8.21 0.79 -21.04
CA LEU A 382 9.03 -0.43 -21.09
C LEU A 382 10.45 -0.18 -20.56
N THR A 383 10.99 1.01 -20.82
CA THR A 383 12.31 1.42 -20.31
C THR A 383 12.29 1.61 -18.79
N GLU A 384 11.26 2.24 -18.24
CA GLU A 384 11.10 2.37 -16.78
C GLU A 384 10.79 1.02 -16.11
N THR A 385 10.09 0.10 -16.77
CA THR A 385 9.97 -1.30 -16.32
C THR A 385 11.34 -1.97 -16.22
N LEU A 386 12.20 -1.85 -17.24
CA LEU A 386 13.54 -2.44 -17.22
C LEU A 386 14.38 -1.91 -16.05
N TYR A 387 14.36 -0.59 -15.80
CA TYR A 387 15.03 0.01 -14.64
C TYR A 387 14.41 -0.46 -13.32
N GLY A 388 13.09 -0.56 -13.23
CA GLY A 388 12.42 -1.07 -12.03
C GLY A 388 12.68 -2.56 -11.77
N ASP A 389 12.86 -3.38 -12.80
CA ASP A 389 13.25 -4.78 -12.64
C ASP A 389 14.70 -4.92 -12.17
N CYS A 390 15.61 -4.07 -12.66
CA CYS A 390 16.96 -3.94 -12.12
C CYS A 390 16.91 -3.71 -10.59
N ASP A 391 16.11 -2.73 -10.15
CA ASP A 391 15.89 -2.47 -8.73
C ASP A 391 15.31 -3.71 -8.04
N THR A 392 14.27 -4.30 -8.61
CA THR A 392 13.55 -5.45 -8.03
C THR A 392 14.48 -6.63 -7.78
N ILE A 393 15.43 -6.92 -8.66
CA ILE A 393 16.39 -8.01 -8.46
C ILE A 393 17.24 -7.76 -7.21
N VAL A 394 17.80 -6.55 -7.08
CA VAL A 394 18.63 -6.18 -5.93
C VAL A 394 17.80 -6.22 -4.65
N VAL A 395 16.66 -5.53 -4.63
CA VAL A 395 15.80 -5.40 -3.44
C VAL A 395 15.31 -6.76 -2.96
N ALA A 396 14.73 -7.56 -3.86
CA ALA A 396 14.09 -8.80 -3.49
C ALA A 396 15.09 -9.91 -3.14
N GLY A 397 16.26 -9.92 -3.78
CA GLY A 397 17.28 -10.95 -3.58
C GLY A 397 18.20 -10.70 -2.38
N SER A 398 18.55 -9.45 -2.10
CA SER A 398 19.61 -9.14 -1.13
C SER A 398 19.09 -9.13 0.32
N ASP A 399 18.16 -8.22 0.65
CA ASP A 399 17.71 -8.00 2.05
C ASP A 399 16.97 -9.21 2.64
N ASN A 400 16.18 -9.91 1.82
CA ASN A 400 15.44 -11.10 2.27
C ASN A 400 16.38 -12.25 2.64
N THR A 401 17.43 -12.46 1.82
CA THR A 401 18.44 -13.49 2.07
C THR A 401 19.27 -13.13 3.30
N ALA A 402 19.71 -11.88 3.42
CA ALA A 402 20.46 -11.39 4.58
C ALA A 402 19.66 -11.57 5.89
N SER A 403 18.39 -11.18 5.90
CA SER A 403 17.51 -11.31 7.06
C SER A 403 17.25 -12.77 7.43
N SER A 404 17.09 -13.65 6.42
CA SER A 404 16.89 -15.08 6.65
C SER A 404 18.13 -15.74 7.26
N LEU A 405 19.33 -15.41 6.74
CA LEU A 405 20.60 -15.87 7.30
C LEU A 405 20.80 -15.37 8.73
N ALA A 406 20.53 -14.09 8.98
CA ALA A 406 20.60 -13.52 10.32
C ALA A 406 19.66 -14.27 11.29
N GLY A 407 18.44 -14.59 10.86
CA GLY A 407 17.49 -15.39 11.64
C GLY A 407 18.02 -16.79 11.97
N VAL A 408 18.54 -17.51 10.97
CA VAL A 408 19.12 -18.86 11.16
C VAL A 408 20.25 -18.83 12.19
N PHE A 409 21.22 -17.93 12.01
CA PHE A 409 22.37 -17.86 12.92
C PHE A 409 22.01 -17.32 14.30
N TYR A 410 21.01 -16.45 14.41
CA TYR A 410 20.47 -16.02 15.70
C TYR A 410 19.92 -17.20 16.51
N PHE A 411 19.11 -18.07 15.89
CA PHE A 411 18.57 -19.24 16.57
C PHE A 411 19.65 -20.30 16.86
N LEU A 412 20.59 -20.53 15.94
CA LEU A 412 21.72 -21.43 16.19
C LEU A 412 22.61 -20.96 17.34
N ALA A 413 22.81 -19.64 17.50
CA ALA A 413 23.55 -19.08 18.62
C ALA A 413 22.81 -19.28 19.97
N LYS A 414 21.48 -19.28 19.95
CA LYS A 414 20.64 -19.55 21.14
C LYS A 414 20.52 -21.04 21.47
N HIS A 415 20.64 -21.91 20.48
CA HIS A 415 20.42 -23.35 20.61
C HIS A 415 21.63 -24.14 20.10
N PRO A 416 22.75 -24.17 20.88
CA PRO A 416 23.99 -24.80 20.45
C PRO A 416 23.88 -26.32 20.23
N ASP A 417 22.89 -26.99 20.81
CA ASP A 417 22.62 -28.41 20.57
C ASP A 417 22.24 -28.68 19.10
N HIS A 418 21.58 -27.73 18.43
CA HIS A 418 21.27 -27.81 17.02
C HIS A 418 22.51 -27.63 16.14
N VAL A 419 23.52 -26.89 16.60
CA VAL A 419 24.82 -26.80 15.90
C VAL A 419 25.51 -28.15 15.88
N GLU A 420 25.51 -28.89 16.99
CA GLU A 420 26.09 -30.24 17.06
C GLU A 420 25.34 -31.24 16.17
N LYS A 421 24.00 -31.18 16.15
CA LYS A 421 23.18 -32.00 15.24
C LYS A 421 23.50 -31.72 13.77
N LEU A 422 23.64 -30.46 13.39
CA LEU A 422 24.05 -30.07 12.02
C LEU A 422 25.45 -30.59 11.69
N ARG A 423 26.42 -30.44 12.61
CA ARG A 423 27.78 -30.97 12.42
C ARG A 423 27.79 -32.49 12.26
N ALA A 424 26.95 -33.20 13.03
CA ALA A 424 26.81 -34.65 12.90
C ALA A 424 26.16 -35.03 11.55
N GLU A 425 25.12 -34.31 11.13
CA GLU A 425 24.47 -34.52 9.83
C GLU A 425 25.43 -34.24 8.66
N PHE A 426 26.25 -33.18 8.72
CA PHE A 426 27.22 -32.91 7.66
C PHE A 426 28.29 -33.98 7.51
N LYS A 427 28.60 -34.75 8.56
CA LYS A 427 29.53 -35.89 8.48
C LYS A 427 28.97 -37.08 7.70
N THR A 428 27.65 -37.13 7.46
CA THR A 428 27.05 -38.20 6.64
C THR A 428 27.18 -37.95 5.14
N LEU A 429 27.69 -36.78 4.73
CA LEU A 429 27.97 -36.50 3.33
C LEU A 429 29.13 -37.38 2.82
N PRO A 430 29.05 -37.92 1.60
CA PRO A 430 30.12 -38.77 1.05
C PRO A 430 31.47 -38.05 1.02
N GLU A 431 32.56 -38.78 1.30
CA GLU A 431 33.93 -38.25 1.18
C GLU A 431 34.19 -37.66 -0.21
N GLY A 432 34.91 -36.53 -0.26
CA GLY A 432 35.19 -35.80 -1.51
C GLY A 432 34.02 -34.95 -2.05
N SER A 433 32.86 -34.93 -1.38
CA SER A 433 31.79 -33.98 -1.72
C SER A 433 32.24 -32.55 -1.47
N SER A 434 31.96 -31.63 -2.40
CA SER A 434 32.05 -30.20 -2.10
C SER A 434 31.09 -29.90 -0.95
N ARG A 435 31.60 -29.24 0.11
CA ARG A 435 30.80 -28.77 1.25
C ARG A 435 29.66 -27.81 0.85
N PHE A 436 29.64 -27.36 -0.40
CA PHE A 436 28.66 -26.44 -0.97
C PHE A 436 27.81 -27.04 -2.09
N ASP A 437 27.87 -28.36 -2.36
CA ASP A 437 27.05 -28.99 -3.40
C ASP A 437 25.56 -28.92 -3.03
N ALA A 438 24.83 -28.00 -3.65
CA ALA A 438 23.44 -27.72 -3.31
C ALA A 438 22.52 -28.95 -3.51
N ARG A 439 22.89 -29.84 -4.44
CA ARG A 439 22.12 -31.06 -4.72
C ARG A 439 22.19 -32.08 -3.60
N LYS A 440 23.25 -32.04 -2.78
CA LYS A 440 23.39 -32.91 -1.61
C LYS A 440 22.83 -32.23 -0.36
N LEU A 441 23.05 -30.93 -0.22
CA LEU A 441 22.56 -30.15 0.92
C LEU A 441 21.02 -30.14 1.01
N LYS A 442 20.32 -30.12 -0.13
CA LYS A 442 18.85 -30.16 -0.15
C LYS A 442 18.25 -31.43 0.49
N ASP A 443 19.00 -32.52 0.55
CA ASP A 443 18.53 -33.81 1.06
C ASP A 443 18.81 -33.98 2.56
N LEU A 444 19.46 -33.00 3.20
CA LEU A 444 19.77 -33.02 4.64
C LEU A 444 18.56 -32.57 5.47
N PRO A 445 17.86 -33.47 6.19
CA PRO A 445 16.61 -33.15 6.85
C PRO A 445 16.75 -32.13 7.97
N HIS A 446 17.82 -32.19 8.79
CA HIS A 446 18.00 -31.28 9.92
C HIS A 446 18.37 -29.87 9.47
N LEU A 447 19.26 -29.73 8.48
CA LEU A 447 19.55 -28.44 7.84
C LEU A 447 18.28 -27.76 7.34
N ASN A 448 17.45 -28.49 6.57
CA ASN A 448 16.19 -27.95 6.06
C ASN A 448 15.20 -27.64 7.19
N ALA A 449 15.15 -28.45 8.24
CA ALA A 449 14.32 -28.16 9.42
C ALA A 449 14.74 -26.86 10.11
N VAL A 450 16.05 -26.63 10.31
CA VAL A 450 16.58 -25.40 10.89
C VAL A 450 16.24 -24.18 10.03
N ILE A 451 16.42 -24.26 8.71
CA ILE A 451 16.09 -23.16 7.79
C ILE A 451 14.59 -22.86 7.84
N ASN A 452 13.74 -23.87 7.72
CA ASN A 452 12.29 -23.72 7.70
C ASN A 452 11.74 -23.21 9.04
N GLU A 453 12.25 -23.72 10.17
CA GLU A 453 11.82 -23.28 11.50
C GLU A 453 12.28 -21.85 11.80
N SER A 454 13.49 -21.48 11.36
CA SER A 454 13.97 -20.10 11.44
C SER A 454 13.08 -19.16 10.61
N ALA A 455 12.66 -19.57 9.41
CA ALA A 455 11.75 -18.79 8.57
C ALA A 455 10.31 -18.74 9.13
N ARG A 456 9.87 -19.78 9.85
CA ARG A 456 8.58 -19.79 10.56
C ARG A 456 8.59 -18.81 11.72
N LEU A 457 9.66 -18.82 12.52
CA LEU A 457 9.83 -17.94 13.67
C LEU A 457 10.15 -16.51 13.24
N LEU A 458 11.15 -16.28 12.39
CA LEU A 458 11.52 -14.95 11.94
C LEU A 458 11.42 -14.83 10.41
N PRO A 459 10.18 -14.75 9.88
CA PRO A 459 10.00 -14.59 8.43
C PRO A 459 10.55 -13.24 7.96
N ALA A 460 11.32 -13.26 6.87
CA ALA A 460 11.87 -12.05 6.25
C ALA A 460 10.79 -11.01 5.91
N ILE A 461 9.60 -11.46 5.47
CA ILE A 461 8.43 -10.60 5.22
C ILE A 461 7.39 -10.84 6.32
N ALA A 462 7.66 -10.28 7.50
CA ALA A 462 6.83 -10.45 8.69
C ALA A 462 5.38 -9.95 8.54
N SER A 463 5.16 -8.91 7.73
CA SER A 463 3.83 -8.30 7.51
C SER A 463 2.92 -9.07 6.56
N GLY A 464 3.48 -10.01 5.80
CA GLY A 464 2.84 -10.53 4.58
C GLY A 464 2.75 -9.49 3.46
N VAL A 465 2.11 -9.89 2.36
CA VAL A 465 1.94 -9.06 1.17
C VAL A 465 0.46 -8.70 0.96
N PRO A 466 0.13 -7.41 0.70
CA PRO A 466 -1.26 -7.01 0.54
C PRO A 466 -1.89 -7.58 -0.73
N ARG A 467 -3.18 -7.84 -0.66
CA ARG A 467 -4.05 -8.27 -1.75
C ARG A 467 -5.32 -7.45 -1.71
N TYR A 468 -6.04 -7.43 -2.82
CA TYR A 468 -7.26 -6.68 -2.98
C TYR A 468 -8.40 -7.62 -3.35
N THR A 469 -9.48 -7.58 -2.58
CA THR A 469 -10.64 -8.43 -2.84
C THR A 469 -11.33 -8.04 -4.15
N PRO A 470 -11.87 -9.01 -4.90
CA PRO A 470 -12.60 -8.72 -6.13
C PRO A 470 -13.90 -7.97 -5.83
N VAL A 471 -14.57 -7.44 -6.85
CA VAL A 471 -15.76 -6.57 -6.69
C VAL A 471 -16.87 -7.27 -5.91
N GLU A 472 -17.07 -8.56 -6.21
CA GLU A 472 -18.04 -9.44 -5.60
C GLU A 472 -17.72 -9.79 -4.14
N GLY A 473 -16.52 -9.52 -3.63
CA GLY A 473 -16.09 -9.94 -2.30
C GLY A 473 -15.58 -11.38 -2.27
N LEU A 474 -15.37 -11.91 -1.07
CA LEU A 474 -14.63 -13.15 -0.83
C LEU A 474 -15.06 -13.74 0.52
N ARG A 475 -15.33 -15.04 0.57
CA ARG A 475 -15.53 -15.77 1.84
C ARG A 475 -14.22 -16.38 2.34
N ILE A 476 -13.88 -16.14 3.60
CA ILE A 476 -12.75 -16.79 4.31
C ILE A 476 -13.28 -17.35 5.61
N GLY A 477 -13.20 -18.66 5.81
CA GLY A 477 -13.86 -19.33 6.93
C GLY A 477 -15.36 -19.02 6.98
N ASP A 478 -15.84 -18.56 8.13
CA ASP A 478 -17.22 -18.14 8.38
C ASP A 478 -17.51 -16.67 8.01
N LYS A 479 -16.49 -15.88 7.64
CA LYS A 479 -16.64 -14.45 7.37
C LYS A 479 -16.75 -14.13 5.88
N TRP A 480 -17.72 -13.29 5.55
CA TRP A 480 -17.81 -12.62 4.26
C TRP A 480 -17.02 -11.31 4.29
N ILE A 481 -16.04 -11.20 3.40
CA ILE A 481 -15.24 -9.99 3.20
C ILE A 481 -15.78 -9.25 1.99
N PRO A 482 -16.23 -7.99 2.13
CA PRO A 482 -16.72 -7.19 1.02
C PRO A 482 -15.67 -6.98 -0.08
N GLY A 483 -16.13 -6.62 -1.27
CA GLY A 483 -15.25 -6.28 -2.38
C GLY A 483 -14.48 -4.98 -2.17
N HIS A 484 -13.40 -4.82 -2.94
CA HIS A 484 -12.50 -3.67 -2.87
C HIS A 484 -11.87 -3.48 -1.48
N VAL A 485 -11.37 -4.51 -0.82
CA VAL A 485 -10.75 -4.42 0.50
C VAL A 485 -9.30 -4.85 0.40
N ASN A 486 -8.40 -4.06 0.99
CA ASN A 486 -7.01 -4.48 1.17
C ASN A 486 -6.96 -5.54 2.26
N VAL A 487 -6.49 -6.73 1.93
CA VAL A 487 -6.39 -7.86 2.84
C VAL A 487 -4.95 -8.38 2.85
N GLN A 488 -4.45 -8.81 3.99
CA GLN A 488 -3.12 -9.42 4.09
C GLN A 488 -3.08 -10.46 5.22
N VAL A 489 -2.19 -11.45 5.07
CA VAL A 489 -1.89 -12.41 6.13
C VAL A 489 -0.55 -12.03 6.76
N PRO A 490 -0.51 -11.54 8.01
CA PRO A 490 0.74 -11.20 8.67
C PRO A 490 1.53 -12.47 9.02
N SER A 491 2.51 -12.84 8.18
CA SER A 491 3.27 -14.11 8.30
C SER A 491 3.81 -14.36 9.70
N TYR A 492 4.40 -13.34 10.34
CA TYR A 492 4.94 -13.45 11.71
C TYR A 492 3.88 -13.90 12.73
N THR A 493 2.67 -13.36 12.61
CA THR A 493 1.55 -13.64 13.50
C THR A 493 0.87 -14.95 13.14
N MET A 494 0.64 -15.19 11.84
CA MET A 494 0.03 -16.40 11.32
C MET A 494 0.79 -17.65 11.78
N PHE A 495 2.13 -17.61 11.72
CA PHE A 495 2.97 -18.75 12.06
C PHE A 495 3.09 -19.04 13.56
N ARG A 496 2.64 -18.13 14.42
CA ARG A 496 2.63 -18.28 15.88
C ARG A 496 1.26 -18.57 16.47
N GLY A 497 0.20 -18.29 15.71
CA GLY A 497 -1.16 -18.35 16.20
C GLY A 497 -1.49 -17.27 17.23
N LEU A 498 -2.68 -17.39 17.83
CA LEU A 498 -3.22 -16.42 18.79
C LEU A 498 -2.87 -16.74 20.25
N ALA A 499 -2.40 -17.96 20.53
CA ALA A 499 -1.97 -18.34 21.87
C ALA A 499 -0.69 -17.56 22.26
N PRO A 500 -0.54 -17.13 23.52
CA PRO A 500 0.76 -16.65 23.99
C PRO A 500 1.76 -17.80 23.89
N GLU A 501 2.91 -17.57 23.24
CA GLU A 501 3.98 -18.57 23.24
C GLU A 501 4.41 -18.86 24.69
N PRO A 502 4.69 -20.12 25.05
CA PRO A 502 5.51 -20.38 26.22
C PRO A 502 6.84 -19.67 25.99
N LYS A 503 7.29 -18.88 26.97
CA LYS A 503 8.57 -18.18 26.89
C LYS A 503 9.67 -19.23 26.62
N VAL A 504 10.23 -19.21 25.41
CA VAL A 504 11.39 -20.04 25.01
C VAL A 504 12.66 -19.40 25.52
#